data_AF-A0A168IEB8-F1
#
_entry.id   AF-A0A168IEB8-F1
#
_cell.length_a   1.000
_cell.length_b   1.000
_cell.length_c   1.000
_cell.angle_alpha   90.00
_cell.angle_beta   90.00
_cell.angle_gamma   90.00
#
_symmetry.space_group_name_H-M   'P 1'
#
loop_
_entity.id
_entity.type
_entity.pdbx_description
1 polymer ?
#
loop_
_entity_poly.entity_id
_entity_poly.type
_entity_poly.pdbx_seq_one_letter_code
_entity_poly.pdbx_strand_id
1 'polypeptide(L)'
;MKLFLYSLVCLLLFVLNQQVNALPVQHAFVPSLAQENPTDTQEYTVYSSVIEYYENLVDNTLSSESEELLINLIHLPKESMKNILTLQAESMGFKAISDKQLNKMPSLIGKHIQAMNTHVYESIDPIVKHHWPAVWDKKLLYADGQEEILSFLSSLNGVVAKQLMDQMDAYDLLERVKQDMVALYEREQAQSWFRWFAHVKKTVVLSFEDTVAEEDANFLRQHVTDIRTSLLMELHVQFMDFFTRIQSDIIEQFAIYED
;
A
#
# COMPACT_ATOMS: atom_id res chain seq x y z
N MET A 1 -15.13 31.25 13.19
CA MET A 1 -16.32 30.69 12.51
C MET A 1 -16.12 30.42 11.02
N LYS A 2 -15.43 31.29 10.24
CA LYS A 2 -15.18 31.05 8.80
C LYS A 2 -14.21 29.88 8.50
N LEU A 3 -13.25 29.59 9.40
CA LEU A 3 -12.32 28.45 9.26
C LEU A 3 -12.98 27.07 9.37
N PHE A 4 -14.07 26.96 10.15
CA PHE A 4 -14.85 25.73 10.26
C PHE A 4 -15.62 25.41 8.98
N LEU A 5 -16.04 26.45 8.25
CA LEU A 5 -16.75 26.29 6.98
C LEU A 5 -15.83 25.74 5.88
N TYR A 6 -14.56 26.16 5.82
CA TYR A 6 -13.61 25.65 4.83
C TYR A 6 -13.20 24.20 5.10
N SER A 7 -13.07 23.82 6.37
CA SER A 7 -12.80 22.43 6.76
C SER A 7 -13.98 21.51 6.42
N LEU A 8 -15.22 21.96 6.67
CA LEU A 8 -16.41 21.18 6.34
C LEU A 8 -16.62 21.06 4.82
N VAL A 9 -16.29 22.11 4.06
CA VAL A 9 -16.39 22.10 2.58
C VAL A 9 -15.32 21.20 1.95
N CYS A 10 -14.09 21.16 2.48
CA CYS A 10 -13.08 20.21 2.01
C CYS A 10 -13.44 18.76 2.36
N LEU A 11 -14.01 18.51 3.55
CA LEU A 11 -14.46 17.18 3.95
C LEU A 11 -15.68 16.72 3.11
N LEU A 12 -16.61 17.63 2.81
CA LEU A 12 -17.73 17.37 1.90
C LEU A 12 -17.28 17.13 0.46
N LEU A 13 -16.26 17.83 -0.03
CA LEU A 13 -15.70 17.59 -1.37
C LEU A 13 -14.92 16.26 -1.44
N PHE A 14 -14.32 15.82 -0.33
CA PHE A 14 -13.67 14.51 -0.25
C PHE A 14 -14.70 13.36 -0.22
N VAL A 15 -15.80 13.52 0.54
CA VAL A 15 -16.90 12.54 0.60
C VAL A 15 -17.72 12.51 -0.70
N LEU A 16 -17.93 13.65 -1.37
CA LEU A 16 -18.63 13.71 -2.66
C LEU A 16 -17.84 13.10 -3.81
N ASN A 17 -16.50 13.07 -3.74
CA ASN A 17 -15.66 12.36 -4.71
C ASN A 17 -15.53 10.85 -4.43
N GLN A 18 -16.06 10.35 -3.31
CA GLN A 18 -16.12 8.93 -2.98
C GLN A 18 -17.46 8.26 -3.34
N GLN A 19 -18.41 8.97 -3.96
CA GLN A 19 -19.59 8.31 -4.56
C GLN A 19 -19.23 7.66 -5.90
N VAL A 20 -18.37 6.65 -5.86
CA VAL A 20 -18.49 5.52 -6.77
C VAL A 20 -19.58 4.63 -6.16
N ASN A 21 -20.67 4.46 -6.90
CA ASN A 21 -21.80 3.62 -6.50
C ASN A 21 -21.32 2.20 -6.14
N ALA A 22 -21.16 1.92 -4.85
CA ALA A 22 -21.25 0.56 -4.34
C ALA A 22 -22.74 0.16 -4.41
N LEU A 23 -23.16 -0.31 -5.58
CA LEU A 23 -24.37 -1.11 -5.69
C LEU A 23 -24.19 -2.33 -4.77
N PRO A 24 -25.18 -2.67 -3.92
CA PRO A 24 -25.16 -3.95 -3.24
C PRO A 24 -25.25 -5.01 -4.35
N VAL A 25 -24.16 -5.73 -4.59
CA VAL A 25 -24.20 -6.96 -5.38
C VAL A 25 -24.91 -7.99 -4.50
N GLN A 26 -26.24 -7.92 -4.46
CA GLN A 26 -27.03 -9.09 -4.13
C GLN A 26 -26.79 -10.10 -5.24
N HIS A 27 -25.81 -10.98 -5.03
CA HIS A 27 -25.78 -12.24 -5.75
C HIS A 27 -27.05 -12.99 -5.38
N ALA A 28 -28.07 -12.86 -6.23
CA ALA A 28 -29.21 -13.75 -6.21
C ALA A 28 -28.67 -15.17 -6.37
N PHE A 29 -28.78 -15.96 -5.30
CA PHE A 29 -28.55 -17.39 -5.31
C PHE A 29 -29.42 -18.02 -6.40
N VAL A 30 -28.80 -18.40 -7.51
CA VAL A 30 -29.32 -19.44 -8.40
C VAL A 30 -28.67 -20.73 -7.92
N PRO A 31 -29.42 -21.68 -7.34
CA PRO A 31 -28.83 -22.95 -6.97
C PRO A 31 -28.55 -23.74 -8.25
N SER A 32 -27.33 -23.65 -8.78
CA SER A 32 -26.86 -24.71 -9.67
C SER A 32 -26.49 -25.89 -8.78
N LEU A 33 -27.31 -26.94 -8.84
CA LEU A 33 -26.97 -28.29 -8.40
C LEU A 33 -25.80 -28.81 -9.27
N ALA A 34 -24.61 -28.30 -9.00
CA ALA A 34 -23.36 -28.99 -9.29
C ALA A 34 -22.90 -29.54 -7.95
N GLN A 35 -22.77 -30.86 -7.87
CA GLN A 35 -22.26 -31.55 -6.71
C GLN A 35 -20.77 -31.21 -6.60
N GLU A 36 -20.45 -30.07 -5.98
CA GLU A 36 -19.10 -29.70 -5.58
C GLU A 36 -18.62 -30.73 -4.55
N ASN A 37 -17.38 -31.21 -4.71
CA ASN A 37 -16.80 -32.08 -3.70
C ASN A 37 -16.72 -31.28 -2.39
N PRO A 38 -17.19 -31.83 -1.25
CA PRO A 38 -17.13 -31.12 0.04
C PRO A 38 -15.71 -30.68 0.42
N THR A 39 -14.70 -31.39 -0.09
CA THR A 39 -13.28 -31.05 0.03
C THR A 39 -12.90 -29.73 -0.65
N ASP A 40 -13.50 -29.39 -1.78
CA ASP A 40 -13.20 -28.16 -2.54
C ASP A 40 -13.84 -26.93 -1.86
N THR A 41 -15.01 -27.10 -1.23
CA THR A 41 -15.69 -26.03 -0.49
C THR A 41 -14.99 -25.69 0.84
N GLN A 42 -14.45 -26.70 1.53
CA GLN A 42 -13.69 -26.52 2.77
C GLN A 42 -12.34 -25.82 2.53
N GLU A 43 -11.57 -26.28 1.55
CA GLU A 43 -10.33 -25.63 1.13
C GLU A 43 -10.56 -24.16 0.77
N TYR A 44 -11.62 -23.89 0.01
CA TYR A 44 -11.98 -22.53 -0.37
C TYR A 44 -12.32 -21.65 0.84
N THR A 45 -12.93 -22.21 1.88
CA THR A 45 -13.29 -21.45 3.09
C THR A 45 -12.03 -21.04 3.85
N VAL A 46 -11.10 -21.97 4.09
CA VAL A 46 -9.81 -21.66 4.74
C VAL A 46 -9.01 -20.66 3.88
N TYR A 47 -8.98 -20.86 2.57
CA TYR A 47 -8.37 -19.92 1.62
C TYR A 47 -8.95 -18.51 1.78
N SER A 48 -10.28 -18.37 1.78
CA SER A 48 -10.93 -17.06 1.90
C SER A 48 -10.63 -16.37 3.24
N SER A 49 -10.60 -17.10 4.35
CA SER A 49 -10.23 -16.55 5.66
C SER A 49 -8.77 -16.10 5.72
N VAL A 50 -7.87 -16.81 5.03
CA VAL A 50 -6.45 -16.45 4.91
C VAL A 50 -6.28 -15.17 4.08
N ILE A 51 -7.00 -15.05 2.96
CA ILE A 51 -7.02 -13.83 2.14
C ILE A 51 -7.54 -12.65 2.96
N GLU A 52 -8.70 -12.80 3.60
CA GLU A 52 -9.32 -11.75 4.42
C GLU A 52 -8.37 -11.28 5.54
N TYR A 53 -7.65 -12.21 6.18
CA TYR A 53 -6.65 -11.86 7.19
C TYR A 53 -5.56 -10.94 6.63
N TYR A 54 -4.92 -11.32 5.52
CA TYR A 54 -3.86 -10.53 4.94
C TYR A 54 -4.37 -9.19 4.39
N GLU A 55 -5.52 -9.17 3.73
CA GLU A 55 -6.13 -7.95 3.22
C GLU A 55 -6.40 -6.95 4.34
N ASN A 56 -7.02 -7.39 5.44
CA ASN A 56 -7.31 -6.51 6.58
C ASN A 56 -6.04 -6.01 7.26
N LEU A 57 -5.04 -6.87 7.46
CA LEU A 57 -3.78 -6.49 8.09
C LEU A 57 -3.05 -5.45 7.24
N VAL A 58 -2.90 -5.74 5.95
CA VAL A 58 -2.19 -4.86 5.01
C VAL A 58 -2.93 -3.52 4.87
N ASP A 59 -4.25 -3.53 4.69
CA ASP A 59 -5.03 -2.29 4.56
C ASP A 59 -4.92 -1.40 5.80
N ASN A 60 -5.05 -1.98 7.00
CA ASN A 60 -4.93 -1.24 8.26
C ASN A 60 -3.55 -0.61 8.43
N THR A 61 -2.48 -1.39 8.23
CA THR A 61 -1.11 -0.87 8.39
C THR A 61 -0.80 0.18 7.34
N LEU A 62 -1.08 -0.10 6.06
CA LEU A 62 -0.82 0.84 4.97
C LEU A 62 -1.62 2.14 5.14
N SER A 63 -2.86 2.07 5.60
CA SER A 63 -3.70 3.25 5.84
C SER A 63 -3.19 4.08 7.01
N SER A 64 -2.85 3.45 8.14
CA SER A 64 -2.35 4.15 9.33
C SER A 64 -1.05 4.91 9.05
N GLU A 65 -0.06 4.25 8.46
CA GLU A 65 1.25 4.84 8.17
C GLU A 65 1.14 5.98 7.14
N SER A 66 0.32 5.78 6.09
CA SER A 66 0.08 6.81 5.08
C SER A 66 -0.66 8.01 5.63
N GLU A 67 -1.66 7.80 6.49
CA GLU A 67 -2.40 8.87 7.14
C GLU A 67 -1.48 9.70 8.03
N GLU A 68 -0.63 9.05 8.85
CA GLU A 68 0.32 9.74 9.72
C GLU A 68 1.24 10.67 8.92
N LEU A 69 1.85 10.16 7.84
CA LEU A 69 2.73 10.98 6.99
C LEU A 69 1.97 12.18 6.38
N LEU A 70 0.78 11.94 5.80
CA LEU A 70 0.02 12.98 5.12
C LEU A 70 -0.48 14.05 6.10
N ILE A 71 -0.91 13.65 7.30
CA ILE A 71 -1.28 14.57 8.38
C ILE A 71 -0.07 15.41 8.76
N ASN A 72 1.09 14.79 8.97
CA ASN A 72 2.33 15.50 9.31
C ASN A 72 2.68 16.52 8.23
N LEU A 73 2.61 16.17 6.95
CA LEU A 73 2.86 17.10 5.85
C LEU A 73 1.90 18.29 5.82
N ILE A 74 0.61 18.09 6.12
CA ILE A 74 -0.40 19.15 6.10
C ILE A 74 -0.27 20.11 7.29
N HIS A 75 0.13 19.60 8.46
CA HIS A 75 0.20 20.39 9.69
C HIS A 75 1.55 21.12 9.88
N LEU A 76 2.55 20.81 9.07
CA LEU A 76 3.84 21.48 9.11
C LEU A 76 3.71 22.99 8.82
N PRO A 77 4.42 23.86 9.55
CA PRO A 77 4.56 25.26 9.17
C PRO A 77 5.11 25.39 7.75
N LYS A 78 4.64 26.39 6.99
CA LYS A 78 5.00 26.56 5.56
C LYS A 78 6.51 26.57 5.31
N GLU A 79 7.28 27.27 6.14
CA GLU A 79 8.74 27.34 6.00
C GLU A 79 9.39 25.97 6.27
N SER A 80 8.94 25.25 7.30
CA SER A 80 9.42 23.89 7.61
C SER A 80 9.08 22.92 6.49
N MET A 81 7.85 22.96 5.97
CA MET A 81 7.42 22.15 4.83
C MET A 81 8.28 22.45 3.59
N LYS A 82 8.52 23.73 3.29
CA LYS A 82 9.40 24.12 2.17
C LYS A 82 10.80 23.55 2.33
N ASN A 83 11.38 23.64 3.53
CA ASN A 83 12.71 23.11 3.81
C ASN A 83 12.76 21.58 3.62
N ILE A 84 11.82 20.85 4.23
CA ILE A 84 11.76 19.38 4.14
C ILE A 84 11.56 18.91 2.70
N LEU A 85 10.66 19.54 1.94
CA LEU A 85 10.43 19.20 0.54
C LEU A 85 11.63 19.55 -0.35
N THR A 86 12.36 20.62 -0.02
CA THR A 86 13.60 20.98 -0.73
C THR A 86 14.68 19.93 -0.49
N LEU A 87 14.90 19.54 0.76
CA LEU A 87 15.84 18.47 1.12
C LEU A 87 15.46 17.14 0.46
N GLN A 88 14.17 16.79 0.42
CA GLN A 88 13.70 15.59 -0.27
C GLN A 88 13.90 15.68 -1.80
N ALA A 89 13.77 16.86 -2.39
CA ALA A 89 14.07 17.05 -3.81
C ALA A 89 15.58 16.91 -4.07
N GLU A 90 16.42 17.48 -3.21
CA GLU A 90 17.88 17.33 -3.29
C GLU A 90 18.29 15.86 -3.19
N SER A 91 17.68 15.08 -2.28
CA SER A 91 17.94 13.63 -2.15
C SER A 91 17.44 12.80 -3.34
N MET A 92 16.48 13.30 -4.11
CA MET A 92 16.07 12.74 -5.40
C MET A 92 16.96 13.18 -6.58
N GLY A 93 17.98 14.01 -6.32
CA GLY A 93 18.95 14.49 -7.33
C GLY A 93 18.61 15.85 -7.97
N PHE A 94 17.63 16.59 -7.45
CA PHE A 94 17.33 17.94 -7.95
C PHE A 94 18.30 18.96 -7.36
N LYS A 95 19.16 19.57 -8.20
CA LYS A 95 20.04 20.69 -7.78
C LYS A 95 19.32 22.01 -7.58
N ALA A 96 18.20 22.19 -8.26
CA ALA A 96 17.35 23.37 -8.16
C ALA A 96 15.91 22.96 -8.40
N ILE A 97 15.01 23.44 -7.56
CA ILE A 97 13.58 23.17 -7.63
C ILE A 97 12.80 24.48 -7.59
N SER A 98 11.77 24.60 -8.43
CA SER A 98 10.92 25.78 -8.43
C SER A 98 9.89 25.74 -7.29
N ASP A 99 9.44 26.91 -6.82
CA ASP A 99 8.37 27.01 -5.81
C ASP A 99 7.08 26.30 -6.29
N LYS A 100 6.79 26.31 -7.60
CA LYS A 100 5.61 25.63 -8.15
C LYS A 100 5.73 24.12 -8.09
N GLN A 101 6.91 23.55 -8.37
CA GLN A 101 7.19 22.13 -8.19
C GLN A 101 7.09 21.74 -6.71
N LEU A 102 7.71 22.51 -5.80
CA LEU A 102 7.60 22.29 -4.36
C LEU A 102 6.13 22.30 -3.88
N ASN A 103 5.33 23.26 -4.35
CA ASN A 103 3.91 23.34 -4.00
C ASN A 103 3.06 22.18 -4.56
N LYS A 104 3.55 21.48 -5.59
CA LYS A 104 2.88 20.30 -6.18
C LYS A 104 3.34 18.99 -5.57
N MET A 105 4.53 18.97 -4.99
CA MET A 105 5.15 17.76 -4.45
C MET A 105 4.28 17.02 -3.42
N PRO A 106 3.61 17.66 -2.44
CA PRO A 106 2.73 16.94 -1.50
C PRO A 106 1.59 16.18 -2.18
N SER A 107 1.00 16.77 -3.22
CA SER A 107 -0.07 16.12 -3.98
C SER A 107 0.44 14.93 -4.81
N LEU A 108 1.67 15.02 -5.34
CA LEU A 108 2.29 13.90 -6.05
C LEU A 108 2.69 12.77 -5.11
N ILE A 109 3.22 13.11 -3.93
CA ILE A 109 3.52 12.16 -2.86
C ILE A 109 2.26 11.40 -2.47
N GLY A 110 1.18 12.12 -2.11
CA GLY A 110 -0.08 11.47 -1.73
C GLY A 110 -0.65 10.57 -2.82
N LYS A 111 -0.60 11.01 -4.08
CA LYS A 111 -0.99 10.18 -5.24
C LYS A 111 -0.18 8.89 -5.31
N HIS A 112 1.14 8.98 -5.18
CA HIS A 112 2.00 7.80 -5.34
C HIS A 112 2.01 6.87 -4.14
N ILE A 113 1.81 7.39 -2.92
CA ILE A 113 1.55 6.58 -1.73
C ILE A 113 0.26 5.79 -1.91
N GLN A 114 -0.83 6.44 -2.31
CA GLN A 114 -2.09 5.74 -2.55
C GLN A 114 -1.94 4.65 -3.62
N ALA A 115 -1.26 4.95 -4.72
CA ALA A 115 -1.02 3.96 -5.78
C ALA A 115 -0.07 2.83 -5.35
N MET A 116 0.91 3.10 -4.47
CA MET A 116 1.74 2.06 -3.86
C MET A 116 0.88 1.14 -2.98
N ASN A 117 0.03 1.73 -2.13
CA ASN A 117 -0.83 0.98 -1.23
C ASN A 117 -1.78 0.07 -2.01
N THR A 118 -2.41 0.59 -3.07
CA THR A 118 -3.23 -0.22 -3.98
C THR A 118 -2.42 -1.33 -4.63
N HIS A 119 -1.21 -1.04 -5.12
CA HIS A 119 -0.35 -2.06 -5.75
C HIS A 119 0.01 -3.22 -4.80
N VAL A 120 0.34 -2.90 -3.54
CA VAL A 120 0.66 -3.90 -2.52
C VAL A 120 -0.58 -4.69 -2.13
N TYR A 121 -1.71 -4.01 -1.90
CA TYR A 121 -2.98 -4.67 -1.57
C TYR A 121 -3.43 -5.64 -2.68
N GLU A 122 -3.43 -5.20 -3.94
CA GLU A 122 -3.81 -6.02 -5.10
C GLU A 122 -2.88 -7.23 -5.32
N SER A 123 -1.69 -7.25 -4.70
CA SER A 123 -0.75 -8.36 -4.81
C SER A 123 -1.04 -9.53 -3.87
N ILE A 124 -1.87 -9.33 -2.82
CA ILE A 124 -2.12 -10.31 -1.76
C ILE A 124 -2.70 -11.61 -2.33
N ASP A 125 -3.84 -11.53 -3.03
CA ASP A 125 -4.49 -12.71 -3.62
C ASP A 125 -3.58 -13.44 -4.63
N PRO A 126 -2.91 -12.76 -5.59
CA PRO A 126 -1.94 -13.39 -6.46
C PRO A 126 -0.81 -14.14 -5.72
N ILE A 127 -0.25 -13.55 -4.65
CA ILE A 127 0.82 -14.16 -3.86
C ILE A 127 0.31 -15.42 -3.16
N VAL A 128 -0.80 -15.29 -2.43
CA VAL A 128 -1.39 -16.41 -1.68
C VAL A 128 -1.79 -17.52 -2.63
N LYS A 129 -2.51 -17.22 -3.71
CA LYS A 129 -2.91 -18.17 -4.74
C LYS A 129 -1.75 -18.92 -5.38
N HIS A 130 -0.63 -18.22 -5.64
CA HIS A 130 0.54 -18.83 -6.23
C HIS A 130 1.19 -19.87 -5.30
N HIS A 131 1.24 -19.55 -4.00
CA HIS A 131 1.90 -20.39 -3.01
C HIS A 131 0.97 -21.42 -2.37
N TRP A 132 -0.35 -21.22 -2.43
CA TRP A 132 -1.35 -22.07 -1.82
C TRP A 132 -1.17 -23.56 -2.12
N PRO A 133 -0.98 -24.01 -3.38
CA PRO A 133 -0.83 -25.44 -3.67
C PRO A 133 0.47 -26.06 -3.13
N ALA A 134 1.49 -25.23 -2.86
CA ALA A 134 2.76 -25.70 -2.33
C ALA A 134 2.75 -25.85 -0.81
N VAL A 135 1.89 -25.09 -0.12
CA VAL A 135 1.76 -25.13 1.33
C VAL A 135 0.55 -25.96 1.79
N TRP A 136 -0.53 -26.01 1.01
CA TRP A 136 -1.73 -26.77 1.34
C TRP A 136 -1.53 -28.27 1.13
N ASP A 137 -1.56 -29.04 2.23
CA ASP A 137 -1.63 -30.50 2.19
C ASP A 137 -3.05 -30.94 2.56
N LYS A 138 -3.69 -31.77 1.73
CA LYS A 138 -5.02 -32.35 2.03
C LYS A 138 -5.05 -33.17 3.32
N LYS A 139 -3.88 -33.55 3.86
CA LYS A 139 -3.77 -34.15 5.20
C LYS A 139 -4.13 -33.19 6.33
N LEU A 140 -4.03 -31.87 6.12
CA LEU A 140 -4.46 -30.84 7.08
C LEU A 140 -5.95 -30.95 7.43
N LEU A 141 -6.77 -31.52 6.54
CA LEU A 141 -8.20 -31.78 6.76
C LEU A 141 -8.48 -32.88 7.78
N TYR A 142 -7.47 -33.72 8.04
CA TYR A 142 -7.54 -34.87 8.95
C TYR A 142 -6.47 -34.77 10.04
N ALA A 143 -5.79 -33.62 10.13
CA ALA A 143 -4.73 -33.41 11.08
C ALA A 143 -5.33 -33.09 12.45
N ASP A 144 -5.27 -34.06 13.36
CA ASP A 144 -5.45 -33.84 14.80
C ASP A 144 -4.36 -32.91 15.39
N GLY A 145 -3.30 -32.63 14.61
CA GLY A 145 -2.10 -31.93 15.04
C GLY A 145 -2.14 -30.42 14.81
N GLN A 146 -2.20 -29.65 15.91
CA GLN A 146 -1.97 -28.20 15.91
C GLN A 146 -0.64 -27.81 15.23
N GLU A 147 0.37 -28.67 15.33
CA GLU A 147 1.70 -28.44 14.77
C GLU A 147 1.71 -28.38 13.23
N GLU A 148 0.86 -29.18 12.56
CA GLU A 148 0.82 -29.23 11.10
C GLU A 148 0.15 -27.96 10.53
N ILE A 149 -0.98 -27.54 11.11
CA ILE A 149 -1.65 -26.28 10.75
C ILE A 149 -0.75 -25.08 11.05
N LEU A 150 -0.02 -25.12 12.17
CA LEU A 150 0.90 -24.05 12.56
C LEU A 150 2.06 -23.94 11.58
N SER A 151 2.65 -25.07 11.21
CA SER A 151 3.74 -25.12 10.23
C SER A 151 3.29 -24.60 8.86
N PHE A 152 2.09 -25.00 8.43
CA PHE A 152 1.44 -24.52 7.20
C PHE A 152 1.28 -22.99 7.20
N LEU A 153 0.57 -22.44 8.19
CA LEU A 153 0.29 -21.01 8.25
C LEU A 153 1.56 -20.18 8.48
N SER A 154 2.52 -20.69 9.24
CA SER A 154 3.80 -20.01 9.46
C SER A 154 4.63 -19.93 8.18
N SER A 155 4.67 -21.02 7.40
CA SER A 155 5.34 -21.04 6.09
C SER A 155 4.68 -20.06 5.12
N LEU A 156 3.34 -20.04 5.06
CA LEU A 156 2.62 -19.09 4.22
C LEU A 156 2.87 -17.64 4.66
N ASN A 157 2.83 -17.37 5.96
CA ASN A 157 3.09 -16.04 6.52
C ASN A 157 4.48 -15.53 6.16
N GLY A 158 5.51 -16.37 6.27
CA GLY A 158 6.87 -15.99 5.88
C GLY A 158 7.00 -15.67 4.38
N VAL A 159 6.34 -16.44 3.52
CA VAL A 159 6.36 -16.22 2.07
C VAL A 159 5.60 -14.96 1.68
N VAL A 160 4.39 -14.76 2.23
CA VAL A 160 3.57 -13.57 1.99
C VAL A 160 4.29 -12.33 2.48
N ALA A 161 4.85 -12.35 3.70
CA ALA A 161 5.63 -11.25 4.25
C ALA A 161 6.76 -10.83 3.30
N LYS A 162 7.56 -11.79 2.84
CA LYS A 162 8.66 -11.51 1.91
C LYS A 162 8.16 -10.90 0.60
N GLN A 163 7.15 -11.52 -0.03
CA GLN A 163 6.63 -11.06 -1.32
C GLN A 163 6.00 -9.67 -1.23
N LEU A 164 5.31 -9.33 -0.14
CA LEU A 164 4.78 -7.99 0.08
C LEU A 164 5.90 -6.95 0.13
N MET A 165 7.04 -7.25 0.78
CA MET A 165 8.20 -6.36 0.77
C MET A 165 8.80 -6.23 -0.62
N ASP A 166 8.90 -7.34 -1.36
CA ASP A 166 9.37 -7.32 -2.75
C ASP A 166 8.46 -6.44 -3.64
N GLN A 167 7.13 -6.45 -3.42
CA GLN A 167 6.19 -5.57 -4.15
C GLN A 167 6.34 -4.10 -3.77
N MET A 168 6.55 -3.80 -2.48
CA MET A 168 6.82 -2.42 -2.03
C MET A 168 8.09 -1.87 -2.67
N ASP A 169 9.18 -2.64 -2.67
CA ASP A 169 10.45 -2.26 -3.26
C ASP A 169 10.33 -2.10 -4.80
N ALA A 170 9.61 -3.02 -5.45
CA ALA A 170 9.38 -2.99 -6.90
C ALA A 170 8.55 -1.77 -7.35
N TYR A 171 7.72 -1.21 -6.49
CA TYR A 171 6.96 0.00 -6.83
C TYR A 171 7.86 1.22 -7.00
N ASP A 172 8.96 1.34 -6.25
CA ASP A 172 9.91 2.45 -6.31
C ASP A 172 9.25 3.85 -6.17
N LEU A 173 8.71 4.11 -4.97
CA LEU A 173 7.97 5.33 -4.66
C LEU A 173 8.74 6.61 -5.02
N LEU A 174 10.03 6.67 -4.67
CA LEU A 174 10.85 7.86 -4.85
C LEU A 174 11.06 8.16 -6.33
N GLU A 175 11.41 7.16 -7.12
CA GLU A 175 11.65 7.35 -8.56
C GLU A 175 10.37 7.76 -9.28
N ARG A 176 9.19 7.22 -8.91
CA ARG A 176 7.91 7.66 -9.48
C ARG A 176 7.56 9.10 -9.16
N VAL A 177 7.73 9.52 -7.91
CA VAL A 177 7.52 10.93 -7.51
C VAL A 177 8.47 11.85 -8.27
N LYS A 178 9.74 11.46 -8.39
CA LYS A 178 10.76 12.19 -9.15
C LYS A 178 10.39 12.31 -10.63
N GLN A 179 9.94 11.23 -11.27
CA GLN A 179 9.51 11.25 -12.68
C GLN A 179 8.36 12.24 -12.91
N ASP A 180 7.34 12.25 -12.05
CA ASP A 180 6.24 13.21 -12.15
C ASP A 180 6.74 14.66 -11.93
N MET A 181 7.69 14.87 -11.03
CA MET A 181 8.32 16.17 -10.77
C MET A 181 9.15 16.68 -11.95
N VAL A 182 9.86 15.79 -12.65
CA VAL A 182 10.58 16.10 -13.91
C VAL A 182 9.57 16.42 -15.01
N ALA A 183 8.53 15.60 -15.18
CA ALA A 183 7.50 15.83 -16.19
C ALA A 183 6.77 17.17 -16.00
N LEU A 184 6.55 17.60 -14.75
CA LEU A 184 6.03 18.94 -14.46
C LEU A 184 6.95 20.05 -14.97
N TYR A 185 8.26 19.91 -14.75
CA TYR A 185 9.26 20.87 -15.24
C TYR A 185 9.31 20.92 -16.77
N GLU A 186 9.33 19.77 -17.43
CA GLU A 186 9.37 19.69 -18.89
C GLU A 186 8.12 20.31 -19.53
N ARG A 187 6.93 20.05 -18.98
CA ARG A 187 5.68 20.68 -19.44
C ARG A 187 5.72 22.20 -19.26
N GLU A 188 6.35 22.69 -18.21
CA GLU A 188 6.53 24.13 -17.99
C GLU A 188 7.53 24.73 -18.97
N GLN A 189 8.65 24.07 -19.22
CA GLN A 189 9.60 24.51 -20.23
C GLN A 189 8.95 24.49 -21.62
N ALA A 190 8.11 23.48 -21.90
CA ALA A 190 7.25 23.34 -23.08
C ALA A 190 5.99 24.25 -23.07
N GLN A 191 5.77 25.09 -22.07
CA GLN A 191 4.83 26.22 -22.14
C GLN A 191 5.57 27.56 -22.17
N SER A 192 6.77 27.59 -21.58
CA SER A 192 7.68 28.72 -21.54
C SER A 192 8.42 28.91 -22.87
N TRP A 193 8.71 27.87 -23.66
CA TRP A 193 9.31 28.02 -24.99
C TRP A 193 8.43 28.82 -25.96
N PHE A 194 7.09 28.71 -25.85
CA PHE A 194 6.17 29.60 -26.58
C PHE A 194 6.31 31.06 -26.13
N ARG A 195 6.77 31.32 -24.90
CA ARG A 195 7.19 32.66 -24.41
C ARG A 195 8.66 32.99 -24.69
N TRP A 196 9.51 31.99 -24.96
CA TRP A 196 10.96 32.11 -25.11
C TRP A 196 11.41 32.70 -26.45
N PHE A 197 10.53 32.79 -27.46
CA PHE A 197 10.78 33.73 -28.57
C PHE A 197 10.93 35.19 -28.09
N ALA A 198 10.63 35.51 -26.83
CA ALA A 198 10.89 36.83 -26.26
C ALA A 198 12.21 36.97 -25.48
N HIS A 199 12.71 36.03 -24.66
CA HIS A 199 13.95 36.26 -23.89
C HIS A 199 14.66 34.98 -23.35
N VAL A 200 15.79 34.64 -23.98
CA VAL A 200 17.04 33.98 -23.49
C VAL A 200 17.05 33.11 -22.20
N LYS A 201 17.23 31.80 -22.44
CA LYS A 201 18.02 30.74 -21.75
C LYS A 201 18.26 30.82 -20.22
N LYS A 202 17.68 29.87 -19.50
CA LYS A 202 18.32 29.17 -18.37
C LYS A 202 18.10 27.67 -18.50
N THR A 203 19.19 26.93 -18.67
CA THR A 203 19.24 25.48 -18.78
C THR A 203 19.41 24.90 -17.37
N VAL A 204 18.52 23.99 -16.95
CA VAL A 204 18.76 23.18 -15.74
C VAL A 204 19.75 22.08 -16.12
N VAL A 205 20.86 22.01 -15.37
CA VAL A 205 21.89 20.97 -15.51
C VAL A 205 21.63 19.93 -14.41
N LEU A 206 21.13 18.78 -14.80
CA LEU A 206 21.23 17.57 -13.98
C LEU A 206 22.70 17.14 -14.02
N SER A 207 23.42 17.20 -12.90
CA SER A 207 24.63 16.41 -12.73
C SER A 207 24.37 15.41 -11.63
N PHE A 208 24.55 14.14 -11.97
CA PHE A 208 24.66 13.05 -11.03
C PHE A 208 26.01 13.19 -10.37
N GLU A 209 26.02 13.77 -9.18
CA GLU A 209 27.19 13.73 -8.31
C GLU A 209 26.66 13.41 -6.92
N ASP A 210 26.82 12.12 -6.57
CA ASP A 210 26.67 11.60 -5.22
C ASP A 210 27.52 12.45 -4.27
N THR A 211 26.88 13.04 -3.26
CA THR A 211 27.39 13.24 -1.89
C THR A 211 26.67 14.41 -1.23
N VAL A 212 25.56 14.18 -0.51
CA VAL A 212 25.19 15.01 0.65
C VAL A 212 24.37 14.18 1.66
N ALA A 213 24.92 14.09 2.88
CA ALA A 213 24.37 13.68 4.18
C ALA A 213 22.99 12.96 4.21
N GLU A 214 23.03 11.69 4.56
CA GLU A 214 22.05 10.65 4.19
C GLU A 214 20.88 10.41 5.16
N GLU A 215 20.87 10.99 6.38
CA GLU A 215 19.93 10.54 7.42
C GLU A 215 18.68 11.41 7.63
N ASP A 216 18.75 12.75 7.47
CA ASP A 216 17.60 13.63 7.76
C ASP A 216 16.78 14.07 6.53
N ALA A 217 17.25 13.78 5.31
CA ALA A 217 16.74 14.38 4.06
C ALA A 217 15.87 13.44 3.21
N ASN A 218 15.43 12.28 3.75
CA ASN A 218 14.71 11.29 2.96
C ASN A 218 13.49 10.70 3.66
N PHE A 219 12.56 11.58 4.05
CA PHE A 219 11.33 11.18 4.74
C PHE A 219 10.47 10.19 3.91
N LEU A 220 10.55 10.22 2.58
CA LEU A 220 9.84 9.24 1.74
C LEU A 220 10.44 7.83 1.86
N ARG A 221 11.78 7.72 1.90
CA ARG A 221 12.44 6.43 2.14
C ARG A 221 12.19 5.95 3.57
N GLN A 222 12.19 6.88 4.53
CA GLN A 222 11.85 6.58 5.91
C GLN A 222 10.43 6.03 5.99
N HIS A 223 9.45 6.68 5.38
CA HIS A 223 8.07 6.20 5.36
C HIS A 223 7.90 4.80 4.75
N VAL A 224 8.58 4.49 3.65
CA VAL A 224 8.58 3.12 3.09
C VAL A 224 9.19 2.12 4.08
N THR A 225 10.24 2.53 4.80
CA THR A 225 10.88 1.70 5.84
C THR A 225 9.98 1.51 7.05
N ASP A 226 9.24 2.54 7.46
CA ASP A 226 8.27 2.50 8.56
C ASP A 226 7.14 1.54 8.21
N ILE A 227 6.52 1.70 7.04
CA ILE A 227 5.50 0.76 6.55
C ILE A 227 6.01 -0.68 6.58
N ARG A 228 7.21 -0.93 6.04
CA ARG A 228 7.79 -2.28 6.03
C ARG A 228 7.94 -2.83 7.45
N THR A 229 8.45 -2.00 8.36
CA THR A 229 8.69 -2.41 9.75
C THR A 229 7.37 -2.72 10.45
N SER A 230 6.38 -1.84 10.29
CA SER A 230 5.03 -2.01 10.84
C SER A 230 4.35 -3.24 10.26
N LEU A 231 4.39 -3.46 8.93
CA LEU A 231 3.82 -4.67 8.31
C LEU A 231 4.47 -5.95 8.83
N LEU A 232 5.80 -6.01 8.91
CA LEU A 232 6.48 -7.18 9.46
C LEU A 232 6.15 -7.41 10.93
N MET A 233 5.99 -6.34 11.71
CA MET A 233 5.59 -6.43 13.11
C MET A 233 4.16 -6.92 13.25
N GLU A 234 3.20 -6.36 12.51
CA GLU A 234 1.80 -6.77 12.54
C GLU A 234 1.62 -8.22 12.07
N LEU A 235 2.33 -8.62 10.99
CA LEU A 235 2.37 -10.00 10.51
C LEU A 235 2.94 -10.98 11.53
N HIS A 236 3.77 -10.51 12.46
CA HIS A 236 4.30 -11.35 13.54
C HIS A 236 3.38 -11.38 14.76
N VAL A 237 2.90 -10.21 15.19
CA VAL A 237 2.08 -10.05 16.41
C VAL A 237 0.71 -10.68 16.24
N GLN A 238 0.04 -10.44 15.11
CA GLN A 238 -1.32 -10.93 14.87
C GLN A 238 -1.34 -12.41 14.42
N PHE A 239 -0.17 -13.01 14.17
CA PHE A 239 -0.09 -14.37 13.63
C PHE A 239 -0.70 -15.42 14.56
N MET A 240 -0.44 -15.34 15.87
CA MET A 240 -0.94 -16.34 16.81
C MET A 240 -2.46 -16.27 16.99
N ASP A 241 -3.03 -15.06 16.95
CA ASP A 241 -4.48 -14.86 17.00
C ASP A 241 -5.15 -15.39 15.73
N PHE A 242 -4.55 -15.11 14.57
CA PHE A 242 -4.98 -15.67 13.29
C PHE A 242 -4.90 -17.19 13.25
N PHE A 243 -3.77 -17.76 13.69
CA PHE A 243 -3.56 -19.20 13.80
C PHE A 243 -4.67 -19.84 14.64
N THR A 244 -4.95 -19.29 15.81
CA THR A 244 -5.98 -19.81 16.72
C THR A 244 -7.37 -19.75 16.07
N ARG A 245 -7.70 -18.66 15.38
CA ARG A 245 -8.97 -18.51 14.65
C ARG A 245 -9.11 -19.55 13.54
N ILE A 246 -8.11 -19.68 12.67
CA ILE A 246 -8.14 -20.65 11.56
C ILE A 246 -8.20 -22.08 12.10
N GLN A 247 -7.47 -22.37 13.18
CA GLN A 247 -7.54 -23.67 13.82
C GLN A 247 -8.96 -23.97 14.33
N SER A 248 -9.61 -23.02 15.01
CA SER A 248 -11.01 -23.15 15.42
C SER A 248 -11.93 -23.38 14.22
N ASP A 249 -11.77 -22.61 13.15
CA ASP A 249 -12.58 -22.75 11.93
C ASP A 249 -12.38 -24.12 11.27
N ILE A 250 -11.15 -24.62 11.20
CA ILE A 250 -10.82 -25.97 10.71
C ILE A 250 -11.33 -27.07 11.66
N ILE A 251 -11.36 -26.86 12.97
CA ILE A 251 -11.91 -27.89 13.87
C ILE A 251 -13.45 -27.93 13.74
N GLU A 252 -14.10 -26.77 13.76
CA GLU A 252 -15.56 -26.67 13.74
C GLU A 252 -16.17 -27.11 12.39
N GLN A 253 -15.58 -26.70 11.27
CA GLN A 253 -16.12 -27.04 9.94
C GLN A 253 -15.93 -28.51 9.57
N PHE A 254 -14.97 -29.20 10.20
CA PHE A 254 -14.63 -30.57 9.87
C PHE A 254 -15.26 -31.57 10.86
N ALA A 255 -15.50 -31.18 12.11
CA ALA A 255 -16.28 -31.98 13.07
C ALA A 255 -17.75 -32.19 12.65
N ILE A 256 -18.31 -31.31 11.80
CA ILE A 256 -19.71 -31.38 11.34
C ILE A 256 -19.94 -32.49 10.29
N TYR A 257 -18.87 -33.04 9.68
CA TYR A 257 -18.98 -34.04 8.60
C TYR A 257 -18.66 -35.49 9.01
N GLU A 258 -18.40 -35.75 10.31
CA GLU A 258 -18.19 -37.12 10.84
C GLU A 258 -19.47 -37.79 11.41
N ASP A 259 -20.63 -37.12 11.40
CA ASP A 259 -21.95 -37.69 11.74
C ASP A 259 -22.84 -37.89 10.48
#